data_AF-A0A517WR35-F1
#
_entry.id   AF-A0A517WR35-F1
#
_cell.length_a   1.000
_cell.length_b   1.000
_cell.length_c   1.000
_cell.angle_alpha   90.00
_cell.angle_beta   90.00
_cell.angle_gamma   90.00
#
_symmetry.space_group_name_H-M   'P 1'
#
loop_
_entity.id
_entity.type
_entity.pdbx_description
1 polymer ?
#
loop_
_entity_poly.entity_id
_entity_poly.type
_entity_poly.pdbx_seq_one_letter_code
_entity_poly.pdbx_strand_id
1 'polypeptide(L)'
;MKKKAACCEHTDLSSTGIACPECTEGEIVPTRGRFGLMWACSARRKCKFWLKTRPTGKHCKHKRNRKTCGALMMEGTKTIPERCSDKECPNHNPHKLQK
;
A
#
# COMPACT_ATOMS: atom_id res chain seq x y z
N MET A 1 -2.99 38.72 -19.56
CA MET A 1 -3.46 37.70 -18.59
C MET A 1 -2.77 36.37 -18.88
N LYS A 2 -2.16 35.76 -17.86
CA LYS A 2 -1.23 34.63 -18.00
C LYS A 2 -1.97 33.35 -18.41
N LYS A 3 -2.03 33.07 -19.72
CA LYS A 3 -2.43 31.78 -20.26
C LYS A 3 -1.37 30.76 -19.84
N LYS A 4 -1.79 29.85 -18.96
CA LYS A 4 -1.00 28.74 -18.42
C LYS A 4 -0.44 27.93 -19.58
N ALA A 5 0.88 27.77 -19.58
CA ALA A 5 1.61 26.99 -20.56
C ALA A 5 1.16 25.52 -20.55
N ALA A 6 1.31 24.94 -21.73
CA ALA A 6 0.95 23.61 -22.14
C ALA A 6 1.65 22.46 -21.39
N CYS A 7 1.22 21.26 -21.75
CA CYS A 7 1.97 20.02 -21.69
C CYS A 7 2.17 19.47 -20.28
N CYS A 8 1.24 18.62 -19.87
CA CYS A 8 1.55 17.21 -19.62
C CYS A 8 0.26 16.48 -19.25
N GLU A 9 -0.14 15.50 -20.05
CA GLU A 9 -1.07 14.45 -19.61
C GLU A 9 -0.32 13.54 -18.64
N HIS A 10 -0.06 14.04 -17.44
CA HIS A 10 0.40 13.22 -16.34
C HIS A 10 -0.82 12.49 -15.82
N THR A 11 -0.89 11.18 -16.06
CA THR A 11 -1.76 10.30 -15.30
C THR A 11 -1.49 10.61 -13.83
N ASP A 12 -2.44 11.29 -13.19
CA ASP A 12 -2.32 11.78 -11.84
C ASP A 12 -2.11 10.55 -10.94
N LEU A 13 -0.84 10.22 -10.70
CA LEU A 13 -0.43 9.28 -9.66
C LEU A 13 -0.59 10.03 -8.35
N SER A 14 -1.84 10.39 -8.05
CA SER A 14 -2.22 11.14 -6.87
C SER A 14 -1.69 10.37 -5.67
N SER A 15 -1.10 11.09 -4.72
CA SER A 15 -0.69 10.52 -3.44
C SER A 15 -1.85 9.71 -2.87
N THR A 16 -1.56 8.54 -2.30
CA THR A 16 -2.63 7.68 -1.79
C THR A 16 -3.32 8.28 -0.57
N GLY A 17 -2.76 9.36 0.01
CA GLY A 17 -3.27 10.02 1.22
C GLY A 17 -3.21 9.14 2.48
N ILE A 18 -2.52 8.00 2.40
CA ILE A 18 -2.44 7.00 3.45
C ILE A 18 -1.08 7.16 4.15
N ALA A 19 -1.14 7.41 5.46
CA ALA A 19 0.05 7.47 6.30
C ALA A 19 0.76 6.11 6.35
N CYS A 20 2.09 6.15 6.42
CA CYS A 20 2.90 4.94 6.57
C CYS A 20 2.70 4.34 7.97
N PRO A 21 2.34 3.04 8.09
CA PRO A 21 2.11 2.39 9.37
C PRO A 21 3.40 2.18 10.18
N GLU A 22 4.57 2.22 9.55
CA GLU A 22 5.86 2.02 10.23
C GLU A 22 6.43 3.30 10.82
N CYS A 23 6.41 4.41 10.08
CA CYS A 23 7.02 5.66 10.53
C CYS A 23 6.03 6.74 10.95
N THR A 24 4.76 6.67 10.55
CA THR A 24 3.69 7.66 10.79
C THR A 24 3.95 9.11 10.32
N GLU A 25 5.20 9.47 10.02
CA GLU A 25 5.64 10.77 9.50
C GLU A 25 5.47 10.87 7.97
N GLY A 26 5.63 9.74 7.28
CA GLY A 26 5.61 9.66 5.82
C GLY A 26 4.28 9.18 5.27
N GLU A 27 4.03 9.48 4.00
CA GLU A 27 2.85 9.01 3.28
C GLU A 27 3.25 7.97 2.25
N ILE A 28 2.35 7.04 1.96
CA ILE A 28 2.57 6.07 0.89
C ILE A 28 2.22 6.74 -0.43
N VAL A 29 3.23 6.85 -1.28
CA VAL A 29 3.11 7.47 -2.60
C VAL A 29 3.37 6.44 -3.70
N PRO A 30 2.62 6.51 -4.81
CA PRO A 30 2.94 5.76 -6.01
C PRO A 30 4.32 6.17 -6.54
N THR A 31 5.17 5.20 -6.79
CA THR A 31 6.54 5.40 -7.27
C THR A 31 6.85 4.35 -8.34
N ARG A 32 7.56 4.76 -9.39
CA ARG A 32 7.93 3.86 -10.48
C ARG A 32 9.30 3.25 -10.18
N GLY A 33 9.33 1.96 -9.92
CA GLY A 33 10.59 1.21 -9.80
C GLY A 33 10.95 0.45 -11.08
N ARG A 34 12.05 -0.30 -11.03
CA ARG A 34 12.53 -1.13 -12.15
C ARG A 34 11.47 -2.12 -12.66
N PHE A 35 10.65 -2.65 -11.76
CA PHE A 35 9.64 -3.67 -12.06
C PHE A 35 8.24 -3.11 -12.32
N GLY A 36 8.08 -1.79 -12.40
CA GLY A 36 6.80 -1.12 -12.60
C GLY A 36 6.37 -0.25 -11.42
N LEU A 37 5.07 0.04 -11.36
CA LEU A 37 4.47 0.88 -10.31
C LEU A 37 4.46 0.14 -8.97
N MET A 38 4.91 0.81 -7.93
CA MET A 38 4.87 0.33 -6.55
C MET A 38 4.46 1.48 -5.64
N TRP A 39 4.11 1.16 -4.40
CA TRP A 39 3.70 2.15 -3.41
C TRP A 39 4.73 2.17 -2.30
N ALA A 40 5.49 3.24 -2.17
CA ALA A 40 6.54 3.34 -1.17
C ALA A 40 6.31 4.53 -0.26
N CYS A 41 6.82 4.45 0.97
CA CYS A 41 6.84 5.59 1.87
C CYS A 41 7.63 6.75 1.25
N SER A 42 7.10 7.98 1.33
CA SER A 42 7.77 9.20 0.89
C SER A 42 9.07 9.45 1.67
N ALA A 43 9.09 9.09 2.96
CA ALA A 43 10.24 9.17 3.85
C ALA A 43 11.24 8.00 3.67
N ARG A 44 11.66 7.66 2.44
CA ARG A 44 12.56 6.53 2.15
C ARG A 44 13.90 6.52 2.90
N ARG A 45 14.36 7.68 3.39
CA ARG A 45 15.61 7.78 4.18
C ARG A 45 15.47 7.16 5.58
N LYS A 46 14.30 7.27 6.19
CA LYS A 46 14.02 6.76 7.55
C LYS A 46 13.20 5.47 7.55
N CYS A 47 12.39 5.26 6.51
CA CYS A 47 11.44 4.16 6.43
C CYS A 47 11.61 3.40 5.11
N LYS A 48 11.78 2.08 5.18
CA LYS A 48 11.90 1.20 4.01
C LYS A 48 10.58 0.51 3.66
N PHE A 49 9.45 0.97 4.20
CA PHE A 49 8.14 0.40 3.91
C PHE A 49 7.76 0.59 2.43
N TRP A 50 7.37 -0.51 1.79
CA TRP A 50 6.86 -0.51 0.42
C TRP A 50 5.85 -1.64 0.21
N LEU A 51 4.94 -1.42 -0.74
CA LEU A 51 3.90 -2.33 -1.14
C LEU A 51 3.94 -2.52 -2.66
N LYS A 52 3.60 -3.74 -3.08
CA LYS A 52 3.57 -4.11 -4.49
C LYS A 52 2.32 -3.60 -5.21
N THR A 53 1.24 -3.38 -4.46
CA THR A 53 -0.06 -2.93 -4.96
C THR A 53 -0.54 -1.75 -4.12
N ARG A 54 -1.65 -1.13 -4.54
CA ARG A 54 -2.20 0.04 -3.88
C ARG A 54 -2.60 -0.31 -2.43
N PRO A 55 -2.20 0.50 -1.44
CA PRO A 55 -2.73 0.37 -0.09
C PRO A 55 -4.20 0.79 -0.05
N THR A 56 -5.03 0.06 0.71
CA THR A 56 -6.44 0.41 0.93
C THR A 56 -6.67 1.29 2.16
N GLY A 57 -5.64 1.52 2.98
CA GLY A 57 -5.74 2.33 4.21
C GLY A 57 -6.38 1.58 5.40
N LYS A 58 -6.89 0.37 5.17
CA LYS A 58 -7.43 -0.50 6.22
C LYS A 58 -6.32 -1.25 6.94
N HIS A 59 -6.50 -1.53 8.22
CA HIS A 59 -5.59 -2.36 9.01
C HIS A 59 -6.14 -3.77 9.16
N CYS A 60 -5.25 -4.77 9.12
CA CYS A 60 -5.61 -6.17 9.25
C CYS A 60 -6.11 -6.46 10.68
N LYS A 61 -7.37 -6.90 10.79
CA LYS A 61 -8.02 -7.27 12.06
C LYS A 61 -7.78 -8.73 12.47
N HIS A 62 -7.06 -9.50 11.65
CA HIS A 62 -6.83 -10.91 11.91
C HIS A 62 -5.87 -11.11 13.09
N LYS A 63 -6.13 -12.14 13.90
CA LYS A 63 -5.29 -12.49 15.05
C LYS A 63 -4.26 -13.55 14.64
N ARG A 64 -2.98 -13.30 14.92
CA ARG A 64 -1.89 -14.28 14.78
C ARG A 64 -1.31 -14.54 16.16
N ASN A 65 -1.34 -15.79 16.63
CA ASN A 65 -0.72 -16.21 17.90
C ASN A 65 -1.08 -15.31 19.10
N ARG A 66 -2.38 -15.07 19.32
CA ARG A 66 -2.93 -14.17 20.37
C ARG A 66 -2.67 -12.66 20.19
N LYS A 67 -1.96 -12.22 19.14
CA LYS A 67 -1.70 -10.81 18.82
C LYS A 67 -2.51 -10.37 17.59
N THR A 68 -3.08 -9.16 17.62
CA THR A 68 -3.70 -8.56 16.43
C THR A 68 -2.62 -8.19 15.42
N CYS A 69 -2.80 -8.57 14.15
CA CYS A 69 -1.81 -8.32 13.11
C CYS A 69 -1.55 -6.81 12.93
N GLY A 70 -2.58 -6.00 12.74
CA GLY A 70 -2.44 -4.55 12.62
C GLY A 70 -1.72 -4.04 11.37
N ALA A 71 -1.19 -4.94 10.53
CA ALA A 71 -0.51 -4.57 9.30
C ALA A 71 -1.46 -3.91 8.30
N LEU A 72 -0.95 -3.00 7.49
CA LEU A 72 -1.71 -2.30 6.47
C LEU A 72 -2.20 -3.27 5.39
N MET A 73 -3.44 -3.14 4.96
CA MET A 73 -4.01 -3.93 3.87
C MET A 73 -3.70 -3.32 2.51
N MET A 74 -3.62 -4.18 1.52
CA MET A 74 -3.32 -3.83 0.13
C MET A 74 -4.31 -4.51 -0.82
N GLU A 75 -4.48 -3.92 -2.00
CA GLU A 75 -5.23 -4.55 -3.08
C GLU A 75 -4.58 -5.90 -3.45
N GLY A 76 -5.40 -6.92 -3.66
CA GLY A 76 -4.94 -8.25 -4.01
C GLY A 76 -5.13 -8.58 -5.49
N THR A 77 -5.54 -9.81 -5.75
CA THR A 77 -5.76 -10.35 -7.10
C THR A 77 -7.26 -10.42 -7.41
N LYS A 78 -7.63 -10.78 -8.65
CA LYS A 78 -9.04 -10.95 -9.05
C LYS A 78 -9.86 -11.84 -8.09
N THR A 79 -9.21 -12.84 -7.49
CA THR A 79 -9.82 -13.79 -6.54
C THR A 79 -9.82 -13.31 -5.09
N ILE A 80 -8.95 -12.37 -4.73
CA ILE A 80 -8.79 -11.85 -3.37
C ILE A 80 -8.63 -10.33 -3.51
N PRO A 81 -9.72 -9.55 -3.54
CA PRO A 81 -9.65 -8.13 -3.84
C PRO A 81 -8.88 -7.33 -2.77
N GLU A 82 -8.96 -7.75 -1.50
CA GLU A 82 -8.23 -7.14 -0.38
C GLU A 82 -7.51 -8.20 0.42
N ARG A 83 -6.23 -7.96 0.77
CA ARG A 83 -5.44 -8.87 1.59
C ARG A 83 -4.45 -8.14 2.50
N CYS A 84 -3.98 -8.85 3.53
CA CYS A 84 -2.93 -8.33 4.39
C CYS A 84 -1.62 -8.13 3.62
N SER A 85 -0.88 -7.04 3.89
CA SER A 85 0.48 -6.85 3.34
C SER A 85 1.48 -7.85 3.90
N ASP A 86 1.29 -8.26 5.15
CA ASP A 86 2.16 -9.19 5.86
C ASP A 86 2.00 -10.62 5.33
N LYS A 87 3.06 -11.19 4.76
CA LYS A 87 3.03 -12.52 4.13
C LYS A 87 2.81 -13.66 5.12
N GLU A 88 3.24 -13.46 6.36
CA GLU A 88 3.09 -14.45 7.42
C GLU A 88 1.72 -14.39 8.10
N CYS A 89 0.86 -13.43 7.72
CA CYS A 89 -0.49 -13.35 8.23
C CYS A 89 -1.36 -14.42 7.53
N PRO A 90 -2.18 -15.21 8.27
CA PRO A 90 -3.13 -16.13 7.64
C PRO A 90 -4.09 -15.41 6.67
N ASN A 91 -4.41 -14.14 6.97
CA ASN A 91 -5.21 -13.26 6.12
C ASN A 91 -4.44 -12.64 4.93
N HIS A 92 -3.19 -13.04 4.68
CA HIS A 92 -2.48 -12.75 3.42
C HIS A 92 -3.07 -13.57 2.26
N ASN A 93 -3.52 -14.79 2.58
CA ASN A 93 -4.20 -15.68 1.65
C ASN A 93 -5.51 -16.17 2.29
N PRO A 94 -6.54 -15.31 2.36
CA PRO A 94 -7.82 -15.64 2.98
C PRO A 94 -8.50 -16.87 2.36
N HIS A 95 -8.25 -17.18 1.08
CA HIS A 95 -8.74 -18.40 0.44
C HIS A 95 -8.27 -19.68 1.17
N LYS A 96 -7.08 -19.68 1.80
CA LYS A 96 -6.58 -20.86 2.52
C LYS A 96 -7.25 -21.08 3.89
N LEU A 97 -8.07 -20.14 4.36
CA LEU A 97 -8.70 -20.22 5.69
C LEU A 97 -10.02 -20.99 5.69
N GLN A 98 -10.67 -21.11 4.54
CA GLN A 98 -11.88 -21.91 4.39
C GLN A 98 -11.47 -23.35 4.09
N LYS A 99 -11.42 -24.17 5.13
CA LYS A 99 -11.34 -25.61 5.02
C LYS A 99 -12.43 -26.23 5.88
#